data_AF-A0A7X5X5I7-F1
#
_entry.id   AF-A0A7X5X5I7-F1
#
_cell.length_a   1.000
_cell.length_b   1.000
_cell.length_c   1.000
_cell.angle_alpha   90.00
_cell.angle_beta   90.00
_cell.angle_gamma   90.00
#
_symmetry.space_group_name_H-M   'P 1'
#
loop_
_entity.id
_entity.type
_entity.pdbx_description
1 polymer ?
#
loop_
_entity_poly.entity_id
_entity_poly.type
_entity_poly.pdbx_seq_one_letter_code
_entity_poly.pdbx_strand_id
1 'polypeptide(L)'
;MRERPRLFLTLTAPSFGPVHRATADGQRCRPRRDAGRCDHGRPLGCPAVHEADDPRTGQPICPDCYDYPAHVLWHAYAGRLWKAFTDNLYNHLAARVGRTRTGLRRSLRISYAKVAEYQRRAAVHIHAVVRLDGAHGPDDPPPAWATADVLTAVVRTAAAAVRLRTRYSAALGEHELRWGTELDARPLRVFGGGEGLADDAVAAYVAKYVTKGATDTGAGLDHQISTPDDITAAPVSAHVRALMRACWRLGGLAELEPLRLHAWAHTLGYRGHILTKSRTYSTTYTALRAERADHQSGATQLTNADLITDAHWRYIGSGHTPGAALLAAGIAQDHARNREIAREELGVMSTGGGGA
;
A
#
# COMPACT_ATOMS: atom_id res chain seq x y z
N MET A 1 1.02 0.41 36.99
CA MET A 1 0.53 0.57 35.61
C MET A 1 1.76 0.66 34.71
N ARG A 2 2.10 -0.38 33.94
CA ARG A 2 3.41 -0.44 33.25
C ARG A 2 3.27 -0.01 31.79
N GLU A 3 4.00 1.04 31.45
CA GLU A 3 4.14 1.61 30.12
C GLU A 3 4.60 0.53 29.13
N ARG A 4 3.85 0.34 28.03
CA ARG A 4 4.27 -0.56 26.94
C ARG A 4 5.01 0.27 25.90
N PRO A 5 6.29 0.00 25.63
CA PRO A 5 7.06 0.75 24.65
C PRO A 5 6.40 0.69 23.29
N ARG A 6 6.10 1.85 22.72
CA ARG A 6 5.47 1.99 21.42
C ARG A 6 6.27 2.98 20.58
N LEU A 7 6.42 2.64 19.31
CA LEU A 7 7.06 3.50 18.34
C LEU A 7 6.19 3.59 17.10
N PHE A 8 5.91 4.82 16.70
CA PHE A 8 5.45 5.09 15.35
C PHE A 8 6.66 5.12 14.42
N LEU A 9 6.59 4.38 13.31
CA LEU A 9 7.59 4.43 12.26
C LEU A 9 6.99 4.58 10.87
N THR A 10 7.73 5.25 10.00
CA THR A 10 7.46 5.30 8.56
C THR A 10 8.67 4.74 7.80
N LEU A 11 8.43 3.67 7.05
CA LEU A 11 9.39 3.11 6.09
C LEU A 11 8.99 3.55 4.69
N THR A 12 9.88 4.27 4.03
CA THR A 12 9.60 4.85 2.71
C THR A 12 10.03 3.92 1.58
N ALA A 13 9.34 3.98 0.44
CA ALA A 13 9.88 3.41 -0.79
C ALA A 13 11.14 4.18 -1.23
N PRO A 14 12.10 3.54 -1.91
CA PRO A 14 13.21 4.24 -2.54
C PRO A 14 12.71 5.20 -3.64
N SER A 15 13.63 5.98 -4.20
CA SER A 15 13.37 6.73 -5.43
C SER A 15 13.60 5.81 -6.64
N PHE A 16 12.70 5.89 -7.62
CA PHE A 16 12.81 5.21 -8.91
C PHE A 16 13.07 6.20 -10.05
N GLY A 17 13.42 7.44 -9.71
CA GLY A 17 13.58 8.54 -10.65
C GLY A 17 13.11 9.88 -10.08
N PRO A 18 13.51 11.00 -10.70
CA PRO A 18 13.08 12.33 -10.30
C PRO A 18 11.60 12.53 -10.64
N VAL A 19 10.83 12.98 -9.64
CA VAL A 19 9.41 13.34 -9.78
C VAL A 19 9.18 14.81 -9.43
N HIS A 20 8.13 15.39 -10.00
CA HIS A 20 7.62 16.69 -9.59
C HIS A 20 7.19 16.62 -8.12
N ARG A 21 7.47 17.67 -7.36
CA ARG A 21 7.03 17.82 -5.97
C ARG A 21 6.39 19.19 -5.78
N ALA A 22 5.27 19.22 -5.08
CA ALA A 22 4.82 20.43 -4.42
C ALA A 22 5.75 20.67 -3.22
N THR A 23 6.12 21.92 -3.00
CA THR A 23 6.95 22.34 -1.87
C THR A 23 6.19 23.39 -1.08
N ALA A 24 6.31 23.35 0.25
CA ALA A 24 5.81 24.42 1.09
C ALA A 24 6.48 25.76 0.70
N ASP A 25 5.79 26.86 0.96
CA ASP A 25 6.33 28.23 0.89
C ASP A 25 6.78 28.69 -0.50
N GLY A 26 6.09 28.23 -1.56
CA GLY A 26 6.31 28.70 -2.93
C GLY A 26 7.70 28.34 -3.50
N GLN A 27 8.37 27.35 -2.92
CA GLN A 27 9.69 26.93 -3.39
C GLN A 27 9.62 26.27 -4.77
N ARG A 28 10.74 26.30 -5.49
CA ARG A 28 10.84 25.65 -6.80
C ARG A 28 10.82 24.14 -6.63
N CYS A 29 10.08 23.46 -7.50
CA CYS A 29 9.87 22.02 -7.53
C CYS A 29 11.19 21.24 -7.43
N ARG A 30 12.08 21.38 -8.42
CA ARG A 30 13.42 20.78 -8.44
C ARG A 30 14.38 21.68 -9.21
N PRO A 31 14.80 22.82 -8.62
CA PRO A 31 15.75 23.71 -9.27
C PRO A 31 17.10 23.01 -9.41
N ARG A 32 17.71 23.13 -10.60
CA ARG A 32 19.07 22.64 -10.86
C ARG A 32 19.75 23.67 -11.75
N ARG A 33 20.86 24.24 -11.27
CA ARG A 33 21.48 25.46 -11.82
C ARG A 33 21.98 25.29 -13.26
N ASP A 34 22.29 24.05 -13.66
CA ASP A 34 22.58 23.63 -15.03
C ASP A 34 21.83 22.33 -15.30
N ALA A 35 20.49 22.39 -15.32
CA ALA A 35 19.66 21.24 -15.65
C ALA A 35 19.88 20.87 -17.12
N GLY A 36 20.94 20.11 -17.40
CA GLY A 36 21.11 19.43 -18.66
C GLY A 36 19.86 18.61 -19.02
N ARG A 37 19.83 18.13 -20.25
CA ARG A 37 18.76 17.25 -20.70
C ARG A 37 19.13 15.81 -20.40
N CYS A 38 18.14 14.96 -20.11
CA CYS A 38 18.37 13.52 -20.20
C CYS A 38 18.54 13.11 -21.66
N ASP A 39 18.93 11.85 -21.88
CA ASP A 39 19.10 11.28 -23.23
C ASP A 39 17.80 11.33 -24.06
N HIS A 40 16.64 11.41 -23.40
CA HIS A 40 15.32 11.61 -24.04
C HIS A 40 15.01 13.08 -24.36
N GLY A 41 15.97 13.98 -24.21
CA GLY A 41 15.82 15.41 -24.50
C GLY A 41 14.98 16.20 -23.50
N ARG A 42 14.55 15.61 -22.37
CA ARG A 42 13.74 16.32 -21.35
C ARG A 42 14.62 16.97 -20.27
N PRO A 43 14.20 18.08 -19.66
CA PRO A 43 14.96 18.71 -18.58
C PRO A 43 15.17 17.76 -17.39
N LEU A 44 16.36 17.78 -16.77
CA LEU A 44 16.65 16.99 -15.55
C LEU A 44 16.15 17.64 -14.25
N GLY A 45 15.44 18.76 -14.35
CA GLY A 45 14.89 19.52 -13.23
C GLY A 45 13.62 20.28 -13.62
N CYS A 46 12.97 20.86 -12.62
CA CYS A 46 11.77 21.66 -12.82
C CYS A 46 11.89 22.96 -12.01
N PRO A 47 12.03 24.14 -12.64
CA PRO A 47 12.13 25.39 -11.92
C PRO A 47 10.76 25.96 -11.51
N ALA A 48 9.65 25.34 -11.96
CA ALA A 48 8.31 25.78 -11.63
C ALA A 48 8.00 25.59 -10.13
N VAL A 49 7.07 26.37 -9.62
CA VAL A 49 6.44 26.17 -8.32
C VAL A 49 5.15 25.39 -8.57
N HIS A 50 4.93 24.32 -7.81
CA HIS A 50 3.72 23.52 -7.90
C HIS A 50 2.90 23.70 -6.63
N GLU A 51 1.62 24.03 -6.80
CA GLU A 51 0.64 24.00 -5.73
C GLU A 51 0.34 22.58 -5.28
N ALA A 52 -0.30 22.45 -4.12
CA ALA A 52 -0.61 21.15 -3.53
C ALA A 52 -1.52 20.30 -4.44
N ASP A 53 -2.34 20.88 -5.30
CA ASP A 53 -3.26 20.19 -6.21
C ASP A 53 -2.74 20.09 -7.65
N ASP A 54 -1.52 20.56 -7.96
CA ASP A 54 -0.97 20.49 -9.32
C ASP A 54 -0.91 19.01 -9.76
N PRO A 55 -1.60 18.64 -10.86
CA PRO A 55 -1.71 17.26 -11.31
C PRO A 55 -0.36 16.64 -11.71
N ARG A 56 0.66 17.46 -11.99
CA ARG A 56 2.02 16.96 -12.25
C ARG A 56 2.71 16.48 -10.99
N THR A 57 2.30 16.91 -9.80
CA THR A 57 2.94 16.50 -8.55
C THR A 57 2.92 14.98 -8.39
N GLY A 58 4.10 14.40 -8.16
CA GLY A 58 4.29 12.95 -8.10
C GLY A 58 4.56 12.29 -9.45
N GLN A 59 4.29 12.95 -10.57
CA GLN A 59 4.65 12.42 -11.89
C GLN A 59 6.17 12.57 -12.16
N PRO A 60 6.78 11.66 -12.93
CA PRO A 60 8.18 11.75 -13.32
C PRO A 60 8.47 13.03 -14.11
N ILE A 61 9.62 13.64 -13.85
CA ILE A 61 10.14 14.75 -14.69
C ILE A 61 10.34 14.25 -16.13
N CYS A 62 10.86 13.03 -16.28
CA CYS A 62 10.93 12.31 -17.54
C CYS A 62 10.38 10.89 -17.31
N PRO A 63 9.22 10.55 -17.90
CA PRO A 63 8.66 9.20 -17.85
C PRO A 63 9.65 8.15 -18.35
N ASP A 64 10.37 8.45 -19.42
CA ASP A 64 11.31 7.51 -20.05
C ASP A 64 12.56 7.23 -19.19
N CYS A 65 12.92 8.15 -18.28
CA CYS A 65 13.99 7.95 -17.28
C CYS A 65 13.50 7.29 -15.99
N TYR A 66 12.20 7.09 -15.80
CA TYR A 66 11.65 6.54 -14.57
C TYR A 66 11.73 5.01 -14.58
N ASP A 67 12.26 4.42 -13.52
CA ASP A 67 12.41 2.98 -13.38
C ASP A 67 11.09 2.32 -12.93
N TYR A 68 10.15 2.23 -13.87
CA TYR A 68 8.88 1.54 -13.67
C TYR A 68 9.04 0.07 -13.27
N PRO A 69 9.98 -0.73 -13.87
CA PRO A 69 10.22 -2.09 -13.42
C PRO A 69 10.60 -2.19 -11.95
N ALA A 70 11.59 -1.42 -11.48
CA ALA A 70 11.99 -1.46 -10.08
C ALA A 70 10.87 -1.01 -9.14
N HIS A 71 10.05 -0.02 -9.54
CA HIS A 71 8.89 0.41 -8.75
C HIS A 71 7.90 -0.73 -8.55
N VAL A 72 7.46 -1.37 -9.64
CA VAL A 72 6.48 -2.47 -9.59
C VAL A 72 7.04 -3.66 -8.82
N LEU A 73 8.30 -4.03 -9.05
CA LEU A 73 8.96 -5.12 -8.33
C LEU A 73 9.07 -4.81 -6.83
N TRP A 74 9.41 -3.57 -6.47
CA TRP A 74 9.46 -3.15 -5.08
C TRP A 74 8.08 -3.26 -4.41
N HIS A 75 7.01 -2.80 -5.07
CA HIS A 75 5.64 -2.98 -4.57
C HIS A 75 5.28 -4.46 -4.37
N ALA A 76 5.60 -5.32 -5.35
CA ALA A 76 5.30 -6.74 -5.29
C ALA A 76 6.06 -7.45 -4.15
N TYR A 77 7.18 -6.89 -3.71
CA TYR A 77 8.00 -7.38 -2.60
C TYR A 77 7.82 -6.60 -1.30
N ALA A 78 6.98 -5.56 -1.24
CA ALA A 78 6.80 -4.72 -0.04
C ALA A 78 6.42 -5.54 1.22
N GLY A 79 5.60 -6.59 1.04
CA GLY A 79 5.28 -7.54 2.13
C GLY A 79 6.49 -8.33 2.61
N ARG A 80 7.40 -8.73 1.71
CA ARG A 80 8.64 -9.44 2.03
C ARG A 80 9.68 -8.50 2.66
N LEU A 81 9.79 -7.27 2.17
CA LEU A 81 10.62 -6.22 2.77
C LEU A 81 10.18 -5.94 4.21
N TRP A 82 8.87 -5.88 4.46
CA TRP A 82 8.33 -5.72 5.82
C TRP A 82 8.68 -6.91 6.73
N LYS A 83 8.56 -8.14 6.20
CA LYS A 83 8.96 -9.35 6.94
C LYS A 83 10.45 -9.30 7.29
N ALA A 84 11.31 -9.00 6.32
CA ALA A 84 12.76 -8.89 6.53
C ALA A 84 13.10 -7.80 7.55
N PHE A 85 12.43 -6.65 7.52
CA PHE A 85 12.56 -5.61 8.53
C PHE A 85 12.20 -6.13 9.93
N THR A 86 11.07 -6.84 10.07
CA THR A 86 10.64 -7.39 11.37
C THR A 86 11.60 -8.46 11.88
N ASP A 87 12.10 -9.33 11.00
CA ASP A 87 13.12 -10.33 11.35
C ASP A 87 14.42 -9.65 11.80
N ASN A 88 14.85 -8.58 11.11
CA ASN A 88 16.01 -7.78 11.49
C ASN A 88 15.80 -7.04 12.82
N LEU A 89 14.61 -6.55 13.12
CA LEU A 89 14.31 -5.97 14.44
C LEU A 89 14.55 -6.99 15.56
N TYR A 90 14.07 -8.21 15.39
CA TYR A 90 14.34 -9.29 16.35
C TYR A 90 15.84 -9.58 16.47
N ASN A 91 16.57 -9.65 15.35
CA ASN A 91 18.01 -9.90 15.36
C ASN A 91 18.79 -8.80 16.08
N HIS A 92 18.51 -7.54 15.76
CA HIS A 92 19.23 -6.38 16.29
C HIS A 92 18.89 -6.14 17.76
N LEU A 93 17.64 -6.36 18.19
CA LEU A 93 17.28 -6.35 19.61
C LEU A 93 18.02 -7.45 20.36
N ALA A 94 18.04 -8.67 19.83
CA ALA A 94 18.67 -9.81 20.48
C ALA A 94 20.17 -9.57 20.67
N ALA A 95 20.86 -9.09 19.63
CA ALA A 95 22.27 -8.71 19.69
C ALA A 95 22.54 -7.62 20.74
N ARG A 96 21.69 -6.57 20.79
CA ARG A 96 21.83 -5.47 21.76
C ARG A 96 21.75 -5.92 23.22
N VAL A 97 20.99 -6.97 23.51
CA VAL A 97 20.78 -7.47 24.87
C VAL A 97 21.56 -8.77 25.16
N GLY A 98 22.49 -9.15 24.28
CA GLY A 98 23.30 -10.35 24.46
C GLY A 98 22.49 -11.66 24.44
N ARG A 99 21.37 -11.71 23.71
CA ARG A 99 20.52 -12.89 23.59
C ARG A 99 20.51 -13.45 22.18
N THR A 100 20.19 -14.73 22.06
CA THR A 100 19.81 -15.31 20.76
C THR A 100 18.41 -14.85 20.37
N ARG A 101 18.09 -14.90 19.07
CA ARG A 101 16.73 -14.58 18.59
C ARG A 101 15.67 -15.44 19.28
N THR A 102 15.94 -16.74 19.45
CA THR A 102 15.03 -17.66 20.15
C THR A 102 14.90 -17.30 21.63
N GLY A 103 16.00 -16.96 22.30
CA GLY A 103 16.00 -16.50 23.69
C GLY A 103 15.23 -15.19 23.89
N LEU A 104 15.31 -14.27 22.93
CA LEU A 104 14.53 -13.04 22.93
C LEU A 104 13.02 -13.31 22.83
N ARG A 105 12.61 -14.20 21.91
CA ARG A 105 11.19 -14.53 21.68
C ARG A 105 10.52 -15.24 22.87
N ARG A 106 11.30 -15.84 23.77
CA ARG A 106 10.79 -16.44 25.03
C ARG A 106 10.44 -15.40 26.09
N SER A 107 10.93 -14.16 25.96
CA SER A 107 10.69 -13.09 26.93
C SER A 107 9.98 -11.87 26.36
N LEU A 108 9.96 -11.72 25.03
CA LEU A 108 9.44 -10.52 24.38
C LEU A 108 8.82 -10.85 23.02
N ARG A 109 7.76 -10.11 22.69
CA ARG A 109 7.12 -10.14 21.39
C ARG A 109 7.07 -8.74 20.76
N ILE A 110 7.36 -8.67 19.47
CA ILE A 110 7.18 -7.47 18.67
C ILE A 110 5.80 -7.57 18.04
N SER A 111 4.88 -6.75 18.52
CA SER A 111 3.53 -6.62 17.97
C SER A 111 3.46 -5.35 17.11
N TYR A 112 2.69 -5.38 16.03
CA TYR A 112 2.51 -4.20 15.20
C TYR A 112 1.13 -4.12 14.54
N ALA A 113 0.72 -2.89 14.21
CA ALA A 113 -0.27 -2.58 13.19
C ALA A 113 0.41 -1.69 12.14
N LYS A 114 0.14 -1.95 10.86
CA LYS A 114 0.74 -1.21 9.75
C LYS A 114 -0.28 -0.82 8.69
N VAL A 115 -0.07 0.34 8.10
CA VAL A 115 -0.81 0.91 6.98
C VAL A 115 0.14 1.09 5.80
N ALA A 116 -0.27 0.62 4.62
CA ALA A 116 0.35 0.97 3.36
C ALA A 116 -0.38 2.20 2.78
N GLU A 117 0.32 3.33 2.65
CA GLU A 117 -0.22 4.57 2.09
C GLU A 117 0.45 4.85 0.74
N TYR A 118 -0.34 5.02 -0.31
CA TYR A 118 0.20 5.54 -1.57
C TYR A 118 0.58 7.00 -1.41
N GLN A 119 1.80 7.34 -1.78
CA GLN A 119 2.21 8.73 -1.88
C GLN A 119 1.80 9.30 -3.24
N ARG A 120 1.88 10.62 -3.41
CA ARG A 120 1.58 11.28 -4.70
C ARG A 120 2.37 10.73 -5.88
N ARG A 121 3.58 10.23 -5.63
CA ARG A 121 4.40 9.52 -6.64
C ARG A 121 3.98 8.08 -6.91
N ALA A 122 2.78 7.68 -6.49
CA ALA A 122 2.22 6.35 -6.56
C ALA A 122 3.05 5.23 -5.89
N ALA A 123 4.06 5.57 -5.08
CA ALA A 123 4.86 4.61 -4.33
C ALA A 123 4.30 4.46 -2.90
N VAL A 124 4.15 3.22 -2.44
CA VAL A 124 3.67 2.90 -1.10
C VAL A 124 4.71 3.24 -0.04
N HIS A 125 4.29 3.94 1.01
CA HIS A 125 5.00 4.05 2.28
C HIS A 125 4.31 3.14 3.30
N ILE A 126 5.10 2.55 4.20
CA ILE A 126 4.56 1.76 5.30
C ILE A 126 4.67 2.56 6.58
N HIS A 127 3.51 2.94 7.12
CA HIS A 127 3.36 3.51 8.44
C HIS A 127 3.04 2.39 9.42
N ALA A 128 3.69 2.32 10.56
CA ALA A 128 3.42 1.29 11.54
C ALA A 128 3.51 1.81 12.97
N VAL A 129 2.65 1.27 13.82
CA VAL A 129 2.83 1.32 15.27
C VAL A 129 3.40 -0.03 15.68
N VAL A 130 4.61 0.00 16.21
CA VAL A 130 5.31 -1.18 16.75
C VAL A 130 5.32 -1.09 18.26
N ARG A 131 4.95 -2.18 18.93
CA ARG A 131 4.88 -2.31 20.38
C ARG A 131 5.73 -3.48 20.84
N LEU A 132 6.43 -3.29 21.96
CA LEU A 132 7.10 -4.37 22.67
C LEU A 132 6.15 -4.91 23.74
N ASP A 133 5.78 -6.17 23.59
CA ASP A 133 4.90 -6.93 24.49
C ASP A 133 5.71 -8.03 25.20
N GLY A 134 5.17 -8.59 26.27
CA GLY A 134 5.66 -9.84 26.85
C GLY A 134 5.50 -11.02 25.90
N ALA A 135 6.07 -12.17 26.27
CA ALA A 135 6.11 -13.35 25.41
C ALA A 135 4.71 -13.86 25.04
N HIS A 136 3.74 -13.73 25.95
CA HIS A 136 2.38 -14.25 25.79
C HIS A 136 1.43 -13.26 25.09
N GLY A 137 1.89 -12.06 24.76
CA GLY A 137 1.13 -11.07 23.99
C GLY A 137 0.84 -9.81 24.79
N PRO A 138 -0.24 -9.07 24.45
CA PRO A 138 -0.45 -7.73 24.96
C PRO A 138 -0.46 -7.71 26.49
N ASP A 139 -1.22 -8.58 27.13
CA ASP A 139 -1.46 -8.51 28.59
C ASP A 139 -0.27 -9.00 29.44
N ASP A 140 0.77 -9.53 28.79
CA ASP A 140 2.03 -9.90 29.41
C ASP A 140 3.01 -8.70 29.36
N PRO A 141 3.50 -8.20 30.50
CA PRO A 141 4.41 -7.05 30.50
C PRO A 141 5.74 -7.39 29.83
N PRO A 142 6.32 -6.47 29.03
CA PRO A 142 7.64 -6.68 28.47
C PRO A 142 8.73 -6.64 29.57
N PRO A 143 9.92 -7.21 29.32
CA PRO A 143 11.05 -7.10 30.24
C PRO A 143 11.42 -5.63 30.51
N ALA A 144 11.90 -5.31 31.72
CA ALA A 144 12.18 -3.93 32.13
C ALA A 144 13.20 -3.18 31.23
N TRP A 145 14.11 -3.90 30.58
CA TRP A 145 15.07 -3.32 29.64
C TRP A 145 14.44 -2.93 28.29
N ALA A 146 13.28 -3.49 27.95
CA ALA A 146 12.60 -3.24 26.70
C ALA A 146 11.92 -1.86 26.80
N THR A 147 12.61 -0.82 26.35
CA THR A 147 12.11 0.56 26.36
C THR A 147 11.93 1.11 24.95
N ALA A 148 11.25 2.26 24.83
CA ALA A 148 11.07 2.91 23.54
C ALA A 148 12.40 3.39 22.94
N ASP A 149 13.36 3.76 23.78
CA ASP A 149 14.71 4.16 23.36
C ASP A 149 15.50 2.98 22.80
N VAL A 150 15.40 1.82 23.46
CA VAL A 150 16.00 0.57 22.95
C VAL A 150 15.42 0.21 21.58
N LEU A 151 14.10 0.34 21.40
CA LEU A 151 13.45 0.12 20.11
C LEU A 151 13.91 1.14 19.06
N THR A 152 13.93 2.43 19.41
CA THR A 152 14.34 3.52 18.53
C THR A 152 15.77 3.31 18.00
N ALA A 153 16.68 2.89 18.88
CA ALA A 153 18.09 2.66 18.54
C ALA A 153 18.30 1.54 17.51
N VAL A 154 17.42 0.54 17.45
CA VAL A 154 17.56 -0.61 16.53
C VAL A 154 16.76 -0.46 15.23
N VAL A 155 15.70 0.36 15.20
CA VAL A 155 14.82 0.47 14.02
C VAL A 155 15.59 0.93 12.79
N ARG A 156 16.45 1.94 12.93
CA ARG A 156 17.25 2.46 11.81
C ARG A 156 18.20 1.41 11.25
N THR A 157 18.92 0.70 12.12
CA THR A 157 19.88 -0.34 11.68
C THR A 157 19.17 -1.57 11.12
N ALA A 158 18.02 -1.96 11.68
CA ALA A 158 17.21 -3.07 11.18
C ALA A 158 16.64 -2.78 9.79
N ALA A 159 16.16 -1.55 9.55
CA ALA A 159 15.69 -1.12 8.23
C ALA A 159 16.83 -1.04 7.21
N ALA A 160 17.99 -0.49 7.60
CA ALA A 160 19.16 -0.40 6.75
C ALA A 160 19.72 -1.78 6.36
N ALA A 161 19.55 -2.80 7.21
CA ALA A 161 19.97 -4.17 6.94
C ALA A 161 19.06 -4.95 5.97
N VAL A 162 17.89 -4.41 5.59
CA VAL A 162 16.99 -5.08 4.65
C VAL A 162 17.58 -5.03 3.24
N ARG A 163 17.92 -6.21 2.71
CA ARG A 163 18.31 -6.43 1.31
C ARG A 163 17.61 -7.68 0.81
N LEU A 164 16.79 -7.53 -0.23
CA LEU A 164 16.20 -8.65 -0.96
C LEU A 164 16.66 -8.59 -2.41
N ARG A 165 16.65 -9.74 -3.08
CA ARG A 165 16.88 -9.83 -4.53
C ARG A 165 15.65 -10.39 -5.20
N THR A 166 15.33 -9.87 -6.38
CA THR A 166 14.31 -10.50 -7.23
C THR A 166 14.86 -11.81 -7.78
N ARG A 167 13.97 -12.65 -8.33
CA ARG A 167 14.46 -13.72 -9.20
C ARG A 167 15.11 -13.07 -10.42
N TYR A 168 16.17 -13.68 -10.90
CA TYR A 168 16.78 -13.31 -12.18
C TYR A 168 15.78 -13.53 -13.31
N SER A 169 15.69 -12.58 -14.23
CA SER A 169 15.04 -12.74 -15.53
C SER A 169 15.98 -12.23 -16.61
N ALA A 170 16.00 -12.88 -17.77
CA ALA A 170 16.85 -12.43 -18.87
C ALA A 170 16.51 -10.99 -19.34
N ALA A 171 15.25 -10.57 -19.19
CA ALA A 171 14.79 -9.24 -19.61
C ALA A 171 15.14 -8.10 -18.63
N LEU A 172 15.42 -8.43 -17.36
CA LEU A 172 15.54 -7.44 -16.28
C LEU A 172 16.82 -7.60 -15.44
N GLY A 173 17.51 -8.73 -15.58
CA GLY A 173 18.54 -9.15 -14.65
C GLY A 173 17.98 -9.43 -13.25
N GLU A 174 18.80 -9.17 -12.24
CA GLU A 174 18.43 -9.24 -10.83
C GLU A 174 18.35 -7.82 -10.25
N HIS A 175 17.27 -7.51 -9.52
CA HIS A 175 17.13 -6.24 -8.82
C HIS A 175 17.37 -6.41 -7.32
N GLU A 176 18.24 -5.57 -6.76
CA GLU A 176 18.34 -5.40 -5.31
C GLU A 176 17.21 -4.48 -4.81
N LEU A 177 16.49 -4.94 -3.79
CA LEU A 177 15.37 -4.25 -3.17
C LEU A 177 15.71 -3.87 -1.74
N ARG A 178 15.49 -2.59 -1.40
CA ARG A 178 15.73 -2.00 -0.09
C ARG A 178 14.68 -0.93 0.26
N TRP A 179 14.62 -0.53 1.52
CA TRP A 179 13.87 0.67 1.91
C TRP A 179 14.55 1.95 1.38
N GLY A 180 13.77 3.02 1.27
CA GLY A 180 14.30 4.36 1.01
C GLY A 180 15.19 4.86 2.14
N THR A 181 15.89 5.97 1.88
CA THR A 181 16.80 6.60 2.85
C THR A 181 16.07 7.33 3.97
N GLU A 182 14.84 7.77 3.72
CA GLU A 182 14.00 8.44 4.69
C GLU A 182 13.33 7.41 5.61
N LEU A 183 13.54 7.57 6.92
CA LEU A 183 12.87 6.81 7.97
C LEU A 183 12.56 7.75 9.11
N ASP A 184 11.28 7.84 9.45
CA ASP A 184 10.80 8.53 10.64
C ASP A 184 10.47 7.51 11.72
N ALA A 185 10.88 7.77 12.96
CA ALA A 185 10.71 6.88 14.10
C ALA A 185 10.54 7.73 15.36
N ARG A 186 9.36 7.65 15.98
CA ARG A 186 8.99 8.50 17.12
C ARG A 186 8.34 7.65 18.21
N PRO A 187 8.81 7.73 19.47
CA PRO A 187 8.10 7.15 20.59
C PRO A 187 6.67 7.71 20.68
N LEU A 188 5.70 6.83 20.91
CA LEU A 188 4.33 7.25 21.25
C LEU A 188 4.23 7.29 22.78
N ARG A 189 4.18 8.51 23.36
CA ARG A 189 3.99 8.69 24.80
C ARG A 189 2.52 8.55 25.16
N VAL A 190 2.25 7.83 26.24
CA VAL A 190 0.91 7.75 26.84
C VAL A 190 0.67 9.04 27.62
N PHE A 191 -0.27 9.87 27.17
CA PHE A 191 -0.78 10.98 27.99
C PHE A 191 -1.94 10.47 28.86
N GLY A 192 -1.77 10.50 30.18
CA GLY A 192 -2.86 10.37 31.17
C GLY A 192 -3.34 8.93 31.44
N GLY A 193 -3.58 8.63 32.73
CA GLY A 193 -4.02 7.33 33.21
C GLY A 193 -5.41 6.93 32.71
N GLY A 194 -5.47 5.89 31.89
CA GLY A 194 -6.69 5.25 31.41
C GLY A 194 -6.37 4.37 30.21
N GLU A 195 -6.58 3.06 30.33
CA GLU A 195 -6.18 2.05 29.32
C GLU A 195 -6.82 2.26 27.93
N GLY A 196 -7.88 3.07 27.83
CA GLY A 196 -8.55 3.40 26.55
C GLY A 196 -7.85 4.48 25.71
N LEU A 197 -7.32 5.54 26.32
CA LEU A 197 -6.83 6.74 25.60
C LEU A 197 -5.58 6.46 24.72
N ALA A 198 -4.75 5.49 25.10
CA ALA A 198 -3.52 5.16 24.37
C ALA A 198 -3.77 4.28 23.14
N ASP A 199 -4.77 3.40 23.19
CA ASP A 199 -5.16 2.56 22.06
C ASP A 199 -6.09 3.34 21.10
N ASP A 200 -6.89 4.28 21.62
CA ASP A 200 -7.65 5.24 20.83
C ASP A 200 -6.76 6.21 20.06
N ALA A 201 -5.66 6.70 20.65
CA ALA A 201 -4.67 7.52 19.93
C ALA A 201 -4.00 6.74 18.79
N VAL A 202 -3.70 5.46 19.00
CA VAL A 202 -3.16 4.55 17.98
C VAL A 202 -4.21 4.25 16.90
N ALA A 203 -5.47 4.05 17.27
CA ALA A 203 -6.57 3.80 16.36
C ALA A 203 -6.91 5.03 15.52
N ALA A 204 -6.99 6.22 16.14
CA ALA A 204 -7.17 7.50 15.47
C ALA A 204 -5.99 7.82 14.55
N TYR A 205 -4.77 7.49 14.98
CA TYR A 205 -3.58 7.66 14.14
C TYR A 205 -3.60 6.69 12.96
N VAL A 206 -3.85 5.41 13.17
CA VAL A 206 -4.02 4.43 12.07
C VAL A 206 -5.17 4.86 11.14
N ALA A 207 -6.29 5.32 11.70
CA ALA A 207 -7.43 5.81 10.94
C ALA A 207 -7.04 6.99 10.03
N LYS A 208 -6.26 7.97 10.53
CA LYS A 208 -5.76 9.10 9.73
C LYS A 208 -5.10 8.67 8.41
N TYR A 209 -4.37 7.56 8.40
CA TYR A 209 -3.69 7.08 7.19
C TYR A 209 -4.55 6.13 6.34
N VAL A 210 -5.56 5.49 6.95
CA VAL A 210 -6.53 4.66 6.21
C VAL A 210 -7.49 5.53 5.40
N THR A 211 -8.00 6.63 5.97
CA THR A 211 -8.90 7.55 5.24
C THR A 211 -8.17 8.38 4.20
N LYS A 212 -6.88 8.67 4.38
CA LYS A 212 -6.11 9.49 3.45
C LYS A 212 -5.55 8.72 2.23
N GLY A 213 -5.35 7.40 2.35
CA GLY A 213 -4.71 6.60 1.30
C GLY A 213 -5.65 5.96 0.26
N ALA A 214 -6.95 5.83 0.55
CA ALA A 214 -7.86 5.04 -0.30
C ALA A 214 -8.51 5.83 -1.44
N THR A 215 -8.69 7.15 -1.31
CA THR A 215 -9.40 7.99 -2.28
C THR A 215 -8.61 9.21 -2.76
N ASP A 216 -7.77 9.82 -1.92
CA ASP A 216 -7.17 11.13 -2.22
C ASP A 216 -5.99 11.11 -3.19
N THR A 217 -5.35 9.96 -3.42
CA THR A 217 -4.15 9.90 -4.28
C THR A 217 -4.40 9.41 -5.70
N GLY A 218 -5.62 8.94 -6.03
CA GLY A 218 -5.92 8.39 -7.37
C GLY A 218 -4.96 7.27 -7.80
N ALA A 219 -4.36 6.57 -6.83
CA ALA A 219 -3.31 5.59 -7.07
C ALA A 219 -3.93 4.21 -7.27
N GLY A 220 -4.12 3.83 -8.54
CA GLY A 220 -4.71 2.55 -8.89
C GLY A 220 -6.22 2.61 -9.14
N LEU A 221 -6.85 1.44 -9.18
CA LEU A 221 -8.30 1.26 -9.32
C LEU A 221 -8.81 0.39 -8.16
N ASP A 222 -10.09 0.53 -7.85
CA ASP A 222 -10.82 -0.28 -6.85
C ASP A 222 -11.22 -1.67 -7.37
N HIS A 223 -11.06 -1.91 -8.67
CA HIS A 223 -11.38 -3.17 -9.35
C HIS A 223 -10.19 -3.69 -10.15
N GLN A 224 -10.18 -5.01 -10.40
CA GLN A 224 -9.13 -5.65 -11.17
C GLN A 224 -9.17 -5.24 -12.64
N ILE A 225 -7.97 -5.10 -13.21
CA ILE A 225 -7.75 -4.89 -14.65
C ILE A 225 -7.74 -6.27 -15.29
N SER A 226 -8.61 -6.49 -16.28
CA SER A 226 -8.75 -7.77 -16.98
C SER A 226 -8.11 -7.72 -18.37
N THR A 227 -8.07 -6.54 -18.99
CA THR A 227 -7.52 -6.34 -20.33
C THR A 227 -6.59 -5.12 -20.41
N PRO A 228 -5.67 -5.06 -21.41
CA PRO A 228 -4.90 -3.86 -21.69
C PRO A 228 -5.76 -2.62 -22.03
N ASP A 229 -6.97 -2.82 -22.58
CA ASP A 229 -7.87 -1.73 -22.92
C ASP A 229 -8.45 -1.07 -21.66
N ASP A 230 -8.68 -1.84 -20.60
CA ASP A 230 -9.05 -1.32 -19.28
C ASP A 230 -7.98 -0.33 -18.77
N ILE A 231 -6.69 -0.65 -19.00
CA ILE A 231 -5.57 0.26 -18.66
C ILE A 231 -5.64 1.54 -19.48
N THR A 232 -6.08 1.49 -20.73
CA THR A 232 -6.18 2.66 -21.61
C THR A 232 -7.39 3.53 -21.23
N ALA A 233 -8.50 2.93 -20.83
CA ALA A 233 -9.72 3.63 -20.42
C ALA A 233 -9.68 4.18 -18.98
N ALA A 234 -8.79 3.66 -18.11
CA ALA A 234 -8.73 4.05 -16.70
C ALA A 234 -8.61 5.58 -16.50
N PRO A 235 -9.41 6.23 -15.62
CA PRO A 235 -9.36 7.68 -15.38
C PRO A 235 -8.21 8.05 -14.42
N VAL A 236 -6.98 7.73 -14.80
CA VAL A 236 -5.77 7.92 -13.98
C VAL A 236 -4.71 8.75 -14.68
N SER A 237 -3.76 9.29 -13.91
CA SER A 237 -2.62 10.04 -14.45
C SER A 237 -1.77 9.19 -15.40
N ALA A 238 -1.02 9.85 -16.29
CA ALA A 238 -0.10 9.17 -17.21
C ALA A 238 0.92 8.29 -16.45
N HIS A 239 1.39 8.76 -15.30
CA HIS A 239 2.32 8.01 -14.46
C HIS A 239 1.71 6.72 -13.89
N VAL A 240 0.52 6.80 -13.31
CA VAL A 240 -0.21 5.63 -12.77
C VAL A 240 -0.51 4.63 -13.89
N ARG A 241 -0.96 5.13 -15.05
CA ARG A 241 -1.19 4.29 -16.24
C ARG A 241 0.07 3.57 -16.69
N ALA A 242 1.23 4.24 -16.66
CA ALA A 242 2.50 3.62 -17.01
C ALA A 242 2.92 2.54 -16.00
N LEU A 243 2.63 2.71 -14.70
CA LEU A 243 2.82 1.66 -13.70
C LEU A 243 1.91 0.45 -13.93
N MET A 244 0.64 0.66 -14.32
CA MET A 244 -0.28 -0.42 -14.71
C MET A 244 0.25 -1.19 -15.92
N ARG A 245 0.69 -0.48 -16.97
CA ARG A 245 1.33 -1.09 -18.16
C ARG A 245 2.60 -1.86 -17.79
N ALA A 246 3.41 -1.33 -16.87
CA ALA A 246 4.59 -2.02 -16.37
C ALA A 246 4.22 -3.31 -15.63
N CYS A 247 3.20 -3.30 -14.76
CA CYS A 247 2.66 -4.53 -14.15
C CYS A 247 2.24 -5.54 -15.21
N TRP A 248 1.58 -5.08 -16.28
CA TRP A 248 1.10 -5.95 -17.34
C TRP A 248 2.22 -6.58 -18.16
N ARG A 249 3.24 -5.80 -18.53
CA ARG A 249 4.42 -6.29 -19.24
C ARG A 249 5.20 -7.30 -18.39
N LEU A 250 5.46 -6.95 -17.13
CA LEU A 250 6.21 -7.82 -16.21
C LEU A 250 5.44 -9.08 -15.83
N GLY A 251 4.10 -9.02 -15.78
CA GLY A 251 3.24 -10.17 -15.54
C GLY A 251 3.30 -11.23 -16.63
N GLY A 252 3.78 -10.89 -17.83
CA GLY A 252 4.01 -11.84 -18.93
C GLY A 252 5.33 -12.61 -18.83
N LEU A 253 6.22 -12.29 -17.88
CA LEU A 253 7.49 -12.98 -17.70
C LEU A 253 7.30 -14.22 -16.82
N ALA A 254 7.70 -15.39 -17.33
CA ALA A 254 7.52 -16.67 -16.63
C ALA A 254 8.23 -16.70 -15.27
N GLU A 255 9.39 -16.04 -15.15
CA GLU A 255 10.18 -15.97 -13.92
C GLU A 255 9.48 -15.14 -12.82
N LEU A 256 8.54 -14.28 -13.21
CA LEU A 256 7.75 -13.41 -12.34
C LEU A 256 6.32 -13.91 -12.12
N GLU A 257 5.92 -15.05 -12.69
CA GLU A 257 4.61 -15.67 -12.54
C GLU A 257 4.13 -15.75 -11.07
N PRO A 258 4.97 -16.11 -10.07
CA PRO A 258 4.55 -16.16 -8.67
C PRO A 258 4.18 -14.80 -8.06
N LEU A 259 4.48 -13.69 -8.74
CA LEU A 259 4.09 -12.34 -8.34
C LEU A 259 2.67 -12.00 -8.77
N ARG A 260 2.13 -12.69 -9.79
CA ARG A 260 0.78 -12.50 -10.36
C ARG A 260 0.49 -11.03 -10.72
N LEU A 261 1.44 -10.35 -11.36
CA LEU A 261 1.39 -8.89 -11.53
C LEU A 261 0.18 -8.39 -12.34
N HIS A 262 -0.39 -9.20 -13.24
CA HIS A 262 -1.67 -8.87 -13.90
C HIS A 262 -2.80 -8.66 -12.90
N ALA A 263 -2.99 -9.61 -11.98
CA ALA A 263 -4.05 -9.55 -10.97
C ALA A 263 -3.91 -8.35 -10.03
N TRP A 264 -2.70 -7.81 -9.88
CA TRP A 264 -2.38 -6.69 -9.00
C TRP A 264 -2.06 -5.39 -9.77
N ALA A 265 -2.33 -5.32 -11.08
CA ALA A 265 -2.07 -4.12 -11.87
C ALA A 265 -2.93 -2.94 -11.39
N HIS A 266 -4.16 -3.21 -10.94
CA HIS A 266 -5.05 -2.21 -10.34
C HIS A 266 -4.46 -1.58 -9.06
N THR A 267 -3.64 -2.30 -8.30
CA THR A 267 -2.89 -1.78 -7.14
C THR A 267 -1.41 -1.54 -7.48
N LEU A 268 -1.08 -1.30 -8.75
CA LEU A 268 0.27 -0.95 -9.19
C LEU A 268 1.34 -1.97 -8.73
N GLY A 269 0.96 -3.24 -8.63
CA GLY A 269 1.81 -4.34 -8.20
C GLY A 269 1.89 -4.55 -6.68
N TYR A 270 1.24 -3.72 -5.85
CA TYR A 270 1.18 -3.94 -4.40
C TYR A 270 0.18 -5.06 -4.08
N ARG A 271 0.68 -6.09 -3.39
CA ARG A 271 -0.07 -7.36 -3.15
C ARG A 271 -0.56 -7.51 -1.73
N GLY A 272 -0.38 -6.50 -0.89
CA GLY A 272 -0.73 -6.54 0.52
C GLY A 272 -2.08 -5.89 0.80
N HIS A 273 -2.59 -6.09 2.00
CA HIS A 273 -3.70 -5.29 2.50
C HIS A 273 -3.21 -3.89 2.86
N ILE A 274 -4.07 -2.88 2.68
CA ILE A 274 -3.80 -1.50 3.11
C ILE A 274 -3.55 -1.47 4.62
N LEU A 275 -4.36 -2.17 5.41
CA LEU A 275 -4.21 -2.27 6.86
C LEU A 275 -3.95 -3.72 7.27
N THR A 276 -2.86 -3.96 7.98
CA THR A 276 -2.51 -5.29 8.51
C THR A 276 -2.06 -5.16 9.96
N LYS A 277 -2.41 -6.13 10.80
CA LYS A 277 -1.89 -6.23 12.16
C LYS A 277 -1.29 -7.61 12.44
N SER A 278 -0.31 -7.64 13.33
CA SER A 278 0.23 -8.87 13.89
C SER A 278 -0.86 -9.61 14.69
N ARG A 279 -0.76 -10.95 14.77
CA ARG A 279 -1.82 -11.82 15.33
C ARG A 279 -2.25 -11.46 16.76
N THR A 280 -1.36 -10.89 17.56
CA THR A 280 -1.57 -10.57 18.98
C THR A 280 -1.60 -9.07 19.24
N TYR A 281 -1.76 -8.24 18.21
CA TYR A 281 -1.77 -6.79 18.40
C TYR A 281 -3.03 -6.33 19.17
N SER A 282 -4.19 -6.83 18.72
CA SER A 282 -5.52 -6.56 19.27
C SER A 282 -6.50 -7.67 18.84
N THR A 283 -7.75 -7.62 19.32
CA THR A 283 -8.84 -8.53 18.89
C THR A 283 -8.94 -8.61 17.36
N THR A 284 -9.36 -9.73 16.78
CA THR A 284 -9.33 -9.90 15.32
C THR A 284 -10.34 -8.99 14.60
N TYR A 285 -10.08 -8.63 13.33
CA TYR A 285 -11.09 -7.90 12.54
C TYR A 285 -12.37 -8.70 12.32
N THR A 286 -12.29 -10.03 12.36
CA THR A 286 -13.46 -10.91 12.28
C THR A 286 -14.30 -10.79 13.54
N ALA A 287 -13.68 -10.83 14.73
CA ALA A 287 -14.38 -10.63 15.99
C ALA A 287 -15.05 -9.25 16.06
N LEU A 288 -14.34 -8.18 15.67
CA LEU A 288 -14.93 -6.83 15.60
C LEU A 288 -16.08 -6.72 14.59
N ARG A 289 -16.04 -7.48 13.49
CA ARG A 289 -17.14 -7.50 12.51
C ARG A 289 -18.36 -8.26 13.04
N ALA A 290 -18.14 -9.36 13.76
CA ALA A 290 -19.19 -10.12 14.42
C ALA A 290 -19.87 -9.28 15.51
N GLU A 291 -19.09 -8.66 16.40
CA GLU A 291 -19.61 -7.80 17.46
C GLU A 291 -20.44 -6.61 16.91
N ARG A 292 -20.00 -5.99 15.79
CA ARG A 292 -20.79 -4.95 15.12
C ARG A 292 -22.08 -5.49 14.51
N ALA A 293 -22.05 -6.68 13.93
CA ALA A 293 -23.24 -7.34 13.39
C ALA A 293 -24.23 -7.67 14.52
N ASP A 294 -23.73 -8.19 15.65
CA ASP A 294 -24.52 -8.49 16.84
C ASP A 294 -25.12 -7.20 17.43
N HIS A 295 -24.34 -6.13 17.55
CA HIS A 295 -24.82 -4.82 17.99
C HIS A 295 -25.89 -4.24 17.05
N GLN A 296 -25.71 -4.37 15.72
CA GLN A 296 -26.70 -3.94 14.73
C GLN A 296 -27.98 -4.80 14.77
N SER A 297 -27.85 -6.10 15.02
CA SER A 297 -29.00 -7.00 15.15
C SER A 297 -29.77 -6.80 16.47
N GLY A 298 -29.06 -6.49 17.56
CA GLY A 298 -29.63 -6.16 18.88
C GLY A 298 -30.31 -4.79 18.95
N ALA A 299 -29.99 -3.87 18.03
CA ALA A 299 -30.63 -2.55 17.92
C ALA A 299 -32.05 -2.58 17.34
N THR A 300 -32.67 -3.76 17.16
CA THR A 300 -34.05 -3.91 16.66
C THR A 300 -35.08 -4.07 17.79
N GLN A 301 -34.81 -3.52 18.98
CA GLN A 301 -35.83 -3.25 20.00
C GLN A 301 -35.59 -1.86 20.60
N LEU A 302 -35.90 -0.82 19.83
CA LEU A 302 -36.01 0.55 20.34
C LEU A 302 -37.41 0.75 20.93
N THR A 303 -37.60 0.42 22.21
CA THR A 303 -38.74 0.91 22.99
C THR A 303 -38.43 2.30 23.54
N ASN A 304 -38.25 3.29 22.67
CA ASN A 304 -38.27 4.70 23.10
C ASN A 304 -38.58 5.60 21.90
N ALA A 305 -39.71 6.30 21.96
CA ALA A 305 -40.25 7.10 20.87
C ALA A 305 -39.56 8.46 20.66
N ASP A 306 -38.56 8.81 21.47
CA ASP A 306 -37.97 10.17 21.51
C ASP A 306 -36.48 10.25 21.15
N LEU A 307 -35.91 9.24 20.47
CA LEU A 307 -34.53 9.33 19.96
C LEU A 307 -34.49 9.98 18.58
N ILE A 308 -34.11 11.26 18.52
CA ILE A 308 -33.78 11.96 17.28
C ILE A 308 -32.42 11.43 16.79
N THR A 309 -32.43 10.76 15.64
CA THR A 309 -31.22 10.28 14.95
C THR A 309 -30.60 11.46 14.18
N ASP A 310 -29.50 12.02 14.68
CA ASP A 310 -28.89 13.26 14.13
C ASP A 310 -28.00 13.02 12.88
N ALA A 311 -27.80 11.76 12.46
CA ALA A 311 -27.09 11.44 11.23
C ALA A 311 -27.54 10.11 10.61
N HIS A 312 -28.21 10.19 9.46
CA HIS A 312 -28.49 9.04 8.61
C HIS A 312 -27.39 8.87 7.56
N TRP A 313 -26.53 7.87 7.72
CA TRP A 313 -25.70 7.39 6.62
C TRP A 313 -26.55 6.50 5.72
N ARG A 314 -27.15 7.10 4.68
CA ARG A 314 -27.84 6.34 3.64
C ARG A 314 -26.81 5.88 2.61
N TYR A 315 -26.75 4.58 2.36
CA TYR A 315 -26.03 4.05 1.21
C TYR A 315 -26.60 4.67 -0.07
N ILE A 316 -25.82 5.53 -0.73
CA ILE A 316 -26.23 6.26 -1.95
C ILE A 316 -25.96 5.42 -3.22
N GLY A 317 -25.28 4.28 -3.06
CA GLY A 317 -24.93 3.35 -4.14
C GLY A 317 -23.42 3.11 -4.24
N SER A 318 -23.06 2.00 -4.87
CA SER A 318 -21.74 1.74 -5.45
C SER A 318 -21.98 1.05 -6.79
N GLY A 319 -21.19 1.39 -7.80
CA GLY A 319 -21.43 1.01 -9.19
C GLY A 319 -22.25 2.05 -9.96
N HIS A 320 -22.80 1.62 -11.10
CA HIS A 320 -23.50 2.48 -12.04
C HIS A 320 -24.83 3.02 -11.48
N THR A 321 -25.16 4.29 -11.77
CA THR A 321 -26.53 4.81 -11.57
C THR A 321 -27.55 3.96 -12.34
N PRO A 322 -28.86 3.98 -12.05
CA PRO A 322 -29.84 3.20 -12.82
C PRO A 322 -29.73 3.41 -14.34
N GLY A 323 -29.47 4.64 -14.79
CA GLY A 323 -29.20 4.93 -16.20
C GLY A 323 -27.86 4.38 -16.70
N ALA A 324 -26.79 4.49 -15.91
CA ALA A 324 -25.50 3.91 -16.26
C ALA A 324 -25.51 2.36 -16.20
N ALA A 325 -26.40 1.75 -15.43
CA ALA A 325 -26.58 0.30 -15.36
C ALA A 325 -27.26 -0.22 -16.63
N LEU A 326 -28.20 0.54 -17.20
CA LEU A 326 -28.78 0.24 -18.52
C LEU A 326 -27.75 0.39 -19.64
N LEU A 327 -26.90 1.43 -19.58
CA LEU A 327 -25.78 1.59 -20.53
C LEU A 327 -24.76 0.45 -20.40
N ALA A 328 -24.38 0.08 -19.17
CA ALA A 328 -23.48 -1.04 -18.91
C ALA A 328 -24.08 -2.38 -19.36
N ALA A 329 -25.39 -2.59 -19.17
CA ALA A 329 -26.10 -3.76 -19.67
C ALA A 329 -26.14 -3.81 -21.20
N GLY A 330 -26.36 -2.66 -21.86
CA GLY A 330 -26.28 -2.55 -23.32
C GLY A 330 -24.88 -2.90 -23.84
N ILE A 331 -23.84 -2.31 -23.25
CA ILE A 331 -22.43 -2.61 -23.59
C ILE A 331 -22.10 -4.09 -23.36
N ALA A 332 -22.60 -4.69 -22.28
CA ALA A 332 -22.40 -6.12 -22.02
C ALA A 332 -23.11 -7.02 -23.04
N GLN A 333 -24.33 -6.66 -23.46
CA GLN A 333 -25.07 -7.34 -24.53
C GLN A 333 -24.36 -7.21 -25.87
N ASP A 334 -23.85 -6.02 -26.20
CA ASP A 334 -23.08 -5.78 -27.42
C ASP A 334 -21.78 -6.60 -27.44
N HIS A 335 -21.07 -6.68 -26.30
CA HIS A 335 -19.89 -7.54 -26.19
C HIS A 335 -20.21 -9.03 -26.31
N ALA A 336 -21.34 -9.49 -25.76
CA ALA A 336 -21.77 -10.88 -25.91
C ALA A 336 -22.13 -11.19 -27.37
N ARG A 337 -22.88 -10.31 -28.02
CA ARG A 337 -23.24 -10.41 -29.44
C ARG A 337 -22.00 -10.41 -30.34
N ASN A 338 -21.06 -9.49 -30.10
CA ASN A 338 -19.82 -9.43 -30.86
C ASN A 338 -18.96 -10.69 -30.69
N ARG A 339 -18.98 -11.32 -29.51
CA ARG A 339 -18.30 -12.61 -29.28
C ARG A 339 -18.99 -13.78 -29.97
N GLU A 340 -20.32 -13.79 -30.04
CA GLU A 340 -21.08 -14.79 -30.79
C GLU A 340 -20.81 -14.66 -32.30
N ILE A 341 -20.92 -13.45 -32.85
CA ILE A 341 -20.60 -13.17 -34.26
C ILE A 341 -19.15 -13.56 -34.57
N ALA A 342 -18.18 -13.18 -33.72
CA ALA A 342 -16.80 -13.57 -33.93
C ALA A 342 -16.58 -15.10 -33.92
N ARG A 343 -17.34 -15.85 -33.09
CA ARG A 343 -17.30 -17.33 -33.10
C ARG A 343 -17.95 -17.93 -34.34
N GLU A 344 -19.06 -17.35 -34.81
CA GLU A 344 -19.74 -17.77 -36.04
C GLU A 344 -18.86 -17.53 -37.26
N GLU A 345 -18.25 -16.35 -37.39
CA GLU A 345 -17.30 -16.02 -38.46
C GLU A 345 -16.07 -16.94 -38.46
N LEU A 346 -15.50 -17.23 -37.29
CA LEU A 346 -14.40 -18.19 -37.15
C LEU A 346 -14.83 -19.64 -37.44
N GLY A 347 -16.09 -19.99 -37.17
CA GLY A 347 -16.68 -21.30 -37.49
C GLY A 347 -17.01 -21.46 -38.98
N VAL A 348 -17.44 -20.40 -39.66
CA VAL A 348 -17.73 -20.35 -41.10
C VAL A 348 -16.43 -20.38 -41.92
N MET A 349 -15.37 -19.73 -41.46
CA MET A 349 -14.03 -19.86 -42.07
C MET A 349 -13.44 -21.26 -41.94
N SER A 350 -13.88 -22.07 -40.97
CA SER A 350 -13.44 -23.46 -40.78
C SER A 350 -14.20 -24.45 -41.68
N THR A 351 -15.38 -24.11 -42.19
CA THR A 351 -16.24 -25.00 -42.99
C THR A 351 -16.24 -24.71 -44.49
N GLY A 352 -15.73 -23.55 -44.92
CA GLY A 352 -15.62 -23.18 -46.34
C GLY A 352 -14.42 -23.75 -47.12
N GLY A 353 -13.60 -24.62 -46.51
CA GLY A 353 -12.34 -25.12 -47.10
C GLY A 353 -12.39 -26.50 -47.76
N GLY A 354 -13.57 -27.13 -47.91
CA GLY A 354 -13.68 -28.48 -48.47
C GLY A 354 -14.89 -28.64 -49.37
N GLY A 355 -14.74 -28.40 -50.67
CA GLY A 355 -15.78 -28.72 -51.64
C GLY A 355 -15.53 -28.16 -53.05
N ALA A 356 -14.88 -28.99 -53.87
CA ALA A 356 -14.71 -28.96 -55.33
C ALA A 356 -13.83 -27.86 -55.95
#